data_AF-A0A0J6KDK4-F1
#
_entry.id   AF-A0A0J6KDK4-F1
#
_cell.length_a   1.000
_cell.length_b   1.000
_cell.length_c   1.000
_cell.angle_alpha   90.00
_cell.angle_beta   90.00
_cell.angle_gamma   90.00
#
_symmetry.space_group_name_H-M   'P 1'
#
loop_
_entity.id
_entity.type
_entity.pdbx_description
1 polymer ?
#
loop_
_entity_poly.entity_id
_entity_poly.type
_entity_poly.pdbx_seq_one_letter_code
_entity_poly.pdbx_strand_id
1 'polypeptide(L)'
;MKRWMFAMLLVLAVSPAMAAQRLKDLTNVGGVRPNQLIGYGLVVGLDGSGDKVTSSPFTGQALSNMLNQLGVQVPPGTKLDPKNVAAVTLTATLPPFARQGQAIDVTASSIGDAKSLRGGTLLLSPLKGADGQIYAMAQGNVVVGGAGASAGGSSAQINQLSVGRIPSGATVEREVPTALGSGEFVNLELRESDFTTANRVVQAINKSFGQGTARAVDGRLIEVRAPFDPDQRVQFLAKMENIAVDPADVSPTVIINARTGSIVMNQAVTLAPCAVSHGNLTVTVSNTPQVSQPNPLSGGKTTVTNQADISINTPGSKLISLPNGANLSRVVAALNALGANAQDLISILQAMKSAGALKADLQII
;
A
#
# COMPACT_ATOMS: atom_id res chain seq x y z
N MET A 1 39.29 -23.59 32.35
CA MET A 1 39.57 -23.09 30.97
C MET A 1 38.71 -23.77 29.90
N LYS A 2 38.63 -25.10 29.80
CA LYS A 2 37.78 -25.79 28.78
C LYS A 2 36.27 -25.47 28.84
N ARG A 3 35.71 -25.22 30.03
CA ARG A 3 34.27 -24.88 30.20
C ARG A 3 33.91 -23.46 29.71
N TRP A 4 34.84 -22.51 29.77
CA TRP A 4 34.63 -21.15 29.25
C TRP A 4 34.82 -21.09 27.73
N MET A 5 35.68 -21.96 27.18
CA MET A 5 35.85 -22.10 25.73
C MET A 5 34.59 -22.67 25.05
N PHE A 6 33.84 -23.54 25.74
CA PHE A 6 32.56 -24.06 25.25
C PHE A 6 31.42 -23.02 25.31
N ALA A 7 31.41 -22.15 26.32
CA ALA A 7 30.44 -21.05 26.43
C ALA A 7 30.70 -19.95 25.39
N MET A 8 31.96 -19.69 25.04
CA MET A 8 32.32 -18.73 24.00
C MET A 8 32.03 -19.24 22.58
N LEU A 9 32.04 -20.56 22.37
CA LEU A 9 31.67 -21.18 21.08
C LEU A 9 30.15 -21.18 20.83
N LEU A 10 29.33 -21.19 21.89
CA LEU A 10 27.86 -21.23 21.77
C LEU A 10 27.26 -19.85 21.41
N VAL A 11 27.95 -18.75 21.74
CA VAL A 11 27.50 -17.38 21.46
C VAL A 11 27.78 -16.96 20.00
N LEU A 12 28.67 -17.66 19.29
CA LEU A 12 28.99 -17.38 17.87
C LEU A 12 28.02 -17.98 16.85
N ALA A 13 27.01 -18.73 17.28
CA ALA A 13 26.06 -19.41 16.37
C ALA A 13 24.73 -18.66 16.17
N VAL A 14 24.55 -17.47 16.76
CA VAL A 14 23.37 -16.64 16.51
C VAL A 14 23.68 -15.66 15.38
N SER A 15 23.80 -16.18 14.16
CA SER A 15 23.70 -15.33 12.98
C SER A 15 22.29 -14.73 12.96
N PRO A 16 22.12 -13.41 12.74
CA PRO A 16 20.78 -12.88 12.51
C PRO A 16 20.23 -13.58 11.27
N ALA A 17 19.14 -14.33 11.45
CA ALA A 17 18.40 -14.87 10.32
C ALA A 17 17.90 -13.65 9.53
N MET A 18 18.54 -13.36 8.39
CA MET A 18 17.91 -12.52 7.38
C MET A 18 16.57 -13.17 7.08
N ALA A 19 15.49 -12.49 7.45
CA ALA A 19 14.15 -13.06 7.43
C ALA A 19 13.74 -13.28 5.98
N ALA A 20 13.97 -14.49 5.47
CA ALA A 20 13.50 -14.89 4.17
C ALA A 20 11.99 -14.63 4.08
N GLN A 21 11.59 -13.89 3.06
CA GLN A 21 10.18 -13.55 2.85
C GLN A 21 9.47 -14.71 2.17
N ARG A 22 8.18 -14.87 2.45
CA ARG A 22 7.40 -15.91 1.77
C ARG A 22 7.08 -15.45 0.36
N LEU A 23 7.00 -16.40 -0.56
CA LEU A 23 6.68 -16.09 -1.95
C LEU A 23 5.35 -15.33 -2.10
N LYS A 24 4.34 -15.62 -1.27
CA LYS A 24 3.07 -14.87 -1.22
C LYS A 24 3.19 -13.41 -0.76
N ASP A 25 4.29 -13.07 -0.08
CA ASP A 25 4.59 -11.72 0.38
C ASP A 25 5.32 -10.91 -0.72
N LEU A 26 5.90 -11.59 -1.70
CA LEU A 26 6.61 -10.98 -2.83
C LEU A 26 5.82 -10.96 -4.14
N THR A 27 4.87 -11.89 -4.30
CA THR A 27 4.15 -12.12 -5.57
C THR A 27 2.64 -12.07 -5.41
N ASN A 28 1.98 -11.77 -6.52
CA ASN A 28 0.55 -11.97 -6.73
C ASN A 28 0.36 -13.04 -7.83
N VAL A 29 -0.71 -13.80 -7.75
CA VAL A 29 -1.06 -14.74 -8.81
C VAL A 29 -1.73 -13.98 -9.96
N GLY A 30 -1.17 -14.11 -11.16
CA GLY A 30 -1.68 -13.49 -12.38
C GLY A 30 -3.12 -13.88 -12.64
N GLY A 31 -3.95 -12.88 -12.98
CA GLY A 31 -5.39 -13.07 -13.19
C GLY A 31 -6.24 -13.16 -11.91
N VAL A 32 -5.62 -13.21 -10.72
CA VAL A 32 -6.33 -13.17 -9.43
C VAL A 32 -6.35 -11.74 -8.92
N ARG A 33 -7.42 -11.02 -9.24
CA ARG A 33 -7.59 -9.63 -8.80
C ARG A 33 -9.01 -9.36 -8.33
N PRO A 34 -9.18 -8.44 -7.36
CA PRO A 34 -10.50 -7.89 -7.09
C PRO A 34 -10.99 -7.08 -8.31
N ASN A 35 -12.29 -7.10 -8.56
CA ASN A 35 -12.92 -6.32 -9.62
C ASN A 35 -13.85 -5.28 -9.02
N GLN A 36 -13.74 -4.04 -9.49
CA GLN A 36 -14.58 -2.94 -9.02
C GLN A 36 -15.94 -3.01 -9.69
N LEU A 37 -16.99 -2.84 -8.88
CA LEU A 37 -18.36 -2.77 -9.36
C LEU A 37 -18.93 -1.37 -9.07
N ILE A 38 -19.73 -0.88 -10.01
CA ILE A 38 -20.44 0.37 -9.90
C ILE A 38 -21.93 0.17 -10.17
N GLY A 39 -22.77 0.85 -9.41
CA GLY A 39 -24.21 0.85 -9.61
C GLY A 39 -24.83 2.21 -9.34
N TYR A 40 -26.10 2.32 -9.70
CA TYR A 40 -26.96 3.44 -9.40
C TYR A 40 -28.18 2.90 -8.66
N GLY A 41 -28.56 3.55 -7.56
CA GLY A 41 -29.67 3.11 -6.74
C GLY A 41 -30.43 4.26 -6.09
N LEU A 42 -31.53 3.91 -5.44
CA LEU A 42 -32.35 4.82 -4.66
C LEU A 42 -32.34 4.38 -3.21
N VAL A 43 -32.00 5.31 -2.31
CA VAL A 43 -32.15 5.13 -0.86
C VAL A 43 -33.45 5.79 -0.44
N VAL A 44 -34.33 5.04 0.20
CA VAL A 44 -35.66 5.51 0.65
C VAL A 44 -35.75 5.50 2.18
N GLY A 45 -36.79 6.12 2.74
CA GLY A 45 -37.00 6.16 4.19
C GLY A 45 -36.14 7.21 4.90
N LEU A 46 -35.67 8.22 4.15
CA LEU A 46 -34.97 9.37 4.71
C LEU A 46 -36.00 10.31 5.36
N ASP A 47 -35.73 10.81 6.55
CA ASP A 47 -36.64 11.69 7.32
C ASP A 47 -36.53 13.15 6.86
N GLY A 48 -36.95 13.43 5.62
CA GLY A 48 -36.83 14.75 5.01
C GLY A 48 -35.40 15.18 4.63
N SER A 49 -34.43 14.26 4.73
CA SER A 49 -33.01 14.49 4.42
C SER A 49 -32.59 14.06 3.01
N GLY A 50 -33.53 13.60 2.19
CA GLY A 50 -33.32 13.20 0.80
C GLY A 50 -33.12 14.38 -0.15
N ASP A 51 -33.19 14.09 -1.44
CA ASP A 51 -32.93 15.05 -2.51
C ASP A 51 -34.07 16.07 -2.66
N LYS A 52 -33.76 17.24 -3.22
CA LYS A 52 -34.77 18.24 -3.61
C LYS A 52 -35.07 18.15 -5.09
N VAL A 53 -36.37 18.26 -5.44
CA VAL A 53 -36.85 18.26 -6.84
C VAL A 53 -36.11 19.28 -7.72
N THR A 54 -35.80 20.46 -7.17
CA THR A 54 -35.18 21.56 -7.91
C THR A 54 -33.72 21.32 -8.27
N SER A 55 -33.02 20.58 -7.42
CA SER A 55 -31.56 20.39 -7.51
C SER A 55 -31.21 19.03 -8.11
N SER A 56 -32.09 18.05 -7.95
CA SER A 56 -31.88 16.66 -8.34
C SER A 56 -33.07 16.10 -9.13
N PRO A 57 -33.36 16.61 -10.35
CA PRO A 57 -34.51 16.18 -11.15
C PRO A 57 -34.42 14.69 -11.56
N PHE A 58 -33.21 14.14 -11.63
CA PHE A 58 -32.95 12.74 -11.93
C PHE A 58 -33.50 11.79 -10.85
N THR A 59 -33.54 12.18 -9.58
CA THR A 59 -34.07 11.36 -8.48
C THR A 59 -35.58 11.14 -8.63
N GLY A 60 -36.31 12.20 -8.99
CA GLY A 60 -37.74 12.10 -9.27
C GLY A 60 -38.03 11.22 -10.49
N GLN A 61 -37.24 11.36 -11.56
CA GLN A 61 -37.39 10.51 -12.74
C GLN A 61 -37.07 9.04 -12.46
N ALA A 62 -36.01 8.77 -11.70
CA ALA A 62 -35.64 7.41 -11.30
C ALA A 62 -36.73 6.75 -10.45
N LEU A 63 -37.32 7.50 -9.51
CA LEU A 63 -38.44 7.03 -8.71
C LEU A 63 -39.68 6.73 -9.56
N SER A 64 -40.05 7.62 -10.49
CA SER A 64 -41.14 7.38 -11.44
C SER A 64 -40.91 6.13 -12.29
N ASN A 65 -39.69 5.97 -12.82
CA ASN A 65 -39.34 4.79 -13.63
C ASN A 65 -39.42 3.51 -12.80
N MET A 66 -38.99 3.54 -11.54
CA MET A 66 -39.07 2.41 -10.64
C MET A 66 -40.53 2.03 -10.34
N LEU A 67 -41.36 3.01 -10.00
CA LEU A 67 -42.79 2.80 -9.75
C LEU A 67 -43.47 2.19 -10.99
N ASN A 68 -43.17 2.71 -12.18
CA ASN A 68 -43.68 2.16 -13.43
C ASN A 68 -43.25 0.70 -13.65
N GLN A 69 -41.99 0.35 -13.35
CA GLN A 69 -41.50 -1.04 -13.43
C GLN A 69 -42.21 -1.97 -12.43
N LEU A 70 -42.67 -1.44 -11.30
CA LEU A 70 -43.46 -2.16 -10.30
C LEU A 70 -44.97 -2.17 -10.60
N GLY A 71 -45.40 -1.65 -11.76
CA GLY A 71 -46.80 -1.62 -12.19
C GLY A 71 -47.61 -0.44 -11.66
N VAL A 72 -46.98 0.53 -10.99
CA VAL A 72 -47.64 1.77 -10.53
C VAL A 72 -47.46 2.84 -11.59
N GLN A 73 -48.54 3.18 -12.30
CA GLN A 73 -48.52 4.24 -13.31
C GLN A 73 -48.47 5.61 -12.63
N VAL A 74 -47.39 6.35 -12.86
CA VAL A 74 -47.27 7.75 -12.41
C VAL A 74 -47.74 8.67 -13.55
N PRO A 75 -48.84 9.44 -13.38
CA PRO A 75 -49.32 10.32 -14.44
C PRO A 75 -48.27 11.36 -14.87
N PRO A 76 -48.17 11.68 -16.17
CA PRO A 76 -47.25 12.71 -16.66
C PRO A 76 -47.48 14.05 -15.95
N GLY A 77 -46.41 14.69 -15.49
CA GLY A 77 -46.47 15.97 -14.78
C GLY A 77 -46.73 15.87 -13.27
N THR A 78 -46.88 14.67 -12.71
CA THR A 78 -46.93 14.46 -11.26
C THR A 78 -45.60 14.86 -10.63
N LYS A 79 -45.61 15.88 -9.76
CA LYS A 79 -44.45 16.27 -8.97
C LYS A 79 -44.30 15.32 -7.78
N LEU A 80 -43.43 14.32 -7.92
CA LEU A 80 -42.94 13.53 -6.78
C LEU A 80 -42.01 14.42 -5.95
N ASP A 81 -42.19 14.48 -4.63
CA ASP A 81 -41.30 15.19 -3.71
C ASP A 81 -40.31 14.18 -3.08
N PRO A 82 -39.06 14.05 -3.59
CA PRO A 82 -38.09 13.06 -3.15
C PRO A 82 -37.41 13.46 -1.83
N LYS A 83 -37.99 14.32 -0.98
CA LYS A 83 -37.40 14.65 0.33
C LYS A 83 -37.12 13.43 1.22
N ASN A 84 -37.77 12.30 0.93
CA ASN A 84 -37.54 11.04 1.64
C ASN A 84 -36.76 10.00 0.81
N VAL A 85 -36.20 10.42 -0.33
CA VAL A 85 -35.50 9.58 -1.30
C VAL A 85 -34.21 10.27 -1.75
N ALA A 86 -33.10 9.54 -1.78
CA ALA A 86 -31.85 10.02 -2.36
C ALA A 86 -31.40 9.12 -3.49
N ALA A 87 -30.98 9.72 -4.60
CA ALA A 87 -30.22 9.01 -5.60
C ALA A 87 -28.78 8.80 -5.11
N VAL A 88 -28.30 7.56 -5.24
CA VAL A 88 -26.96 7.18 -4.78
C VAL A 88 -26.18 6.48 -5.88
N THR A 89 -24.88 6.72 -5.88
CA THR A 89 -23.91 5.85 -6.52
C THR A 89 -23.53 4.74 -5.56
N LEU A 90 -23.45 3.53 -6.09
CA LEU A 90 -23.05 2.35 -5.36
C LEU A 90 -21.69 1.91 -5.85
N THR A 91 -20.78 1.66 -4.93
CA THR A 91 -19.48 1.05 -5.23
C THR A 91 -19.27 -0.18 -4.38
N ALA A 92 -18.77 -1.24 -5.00
CA ALA A 92 -18.41 -2.46 -4.31
C ALA A 92 -17.14 -3.04 -4.91
N THR A 93 -16.46 -3.88 -4.14
CA THR A 93 -15.30 -4.64 -4.62
C THR A 93 -15.67 -6.12 -4.63
N LEU A 94 -15.71 -6.73 -5.81
CA LEU A 94 -15.90 -8.16 -5.97
C LEU A 94 -14.56 -8.87 -5.70
N PRO A 95 -14.44 -9.67 -4.63
CA PRO A 95 -13.20 -10.38 -4.34
C PRO A 95 -12.91 -11.43 -5.42
N PRO A 96 -11.63 -11.80 -5.63
CA PRO A 96 -11.31 -12.91 -6.50
C PRO A 96 -11.96 -14.21 -6.01
N PHE A 97 -12.36 -15.08 -6.94
CA PHE A 97 -13.07 -16.33 -6.67
C PHE A 97 -14.42 -16.18 -5.95
N ALA A 98 -15.01 -14.98 -5.99
CA ALA A 98 -16.37 -14.78 -5.48
C ALA A 98 -17.34 -15.74 -6.17
N ARG A 99 -18.17 -16.43 -5.37
CA ARG A 99 -19.16 -17.40 -5.83
C ARG A 99 -20.55 -16.81 -5.84
N GLN A 100 -21.42 -17.33 -6.70
CA GLN A 100 -22.82 -16.93 -6.70
C GLN A 100 -23.45 -17.15 -5.31
N GLY A 101 -24.21 -16.17 -4.83
CA GLY A 101 -24.82 -16.16 -3.50
C GLY A 101 -23.92 -15.63 -2.37
N GLN A 102 -22.64 -15.39 -2.62
CA GLN A 102 -21.77 -14.76 -1.62
C GLN A 102 -22.20 -13.30 -1.38
N ALA A 103 -22.22 -12.89 -0.11
CA ALA A 103 -22.48 -11.50 0.25
C ALA A 103 -21.19 -10.65 0.17
N ILE A 104 -21.31 -9.42 -0.34
CA ILE A 104 -20.25 -8.43 -0.39
C ILE A 104 -20.74 -7.09 0.17
N ASP A 105 -19.81 -6.31 0.68
CA ASP A 105 -20.09 -4.97 1.18
C ASP A 105 -20.29 -3.98 0.04
N VAL A 106 -21.22 -3.04 0.25
CA VAL A 106 -21.48 -1.93 -0.67
C VAL A 106 -21.30 -0.60 0.05
N THR A 107 -20.74 0.37 -0.65
CA THR A 107 -20.73 1.76 -0.21
C THR A 107 -21.71 2.54 -1.06
N ALA A 108 -22.63 3.26 -0.41
CA ALA A 108 -23.61 4.12 -1.03
C ALA A 108 -23.23 5.59 -0.78
N SER A 109 -23.11 6.36 -1.85
CA SER A 109 -22.76 7.78 -1.80
C SER A 109 -23.83 8.59 -2.52
N SER A 110 -24.40 9.58 -1.85
CA SER A 110 -25.34 10.50 -2.48
C SER A 110 -24.71 11.17 -3.70
N ILE A 111 -25.40 11.15 -4.83
CA ILE A 111 -25.00 11.90 -6.03
C ILE A 111 -25.76 13.23 -6.16
N GLY A 112 -26.89 13.36 -5.45
CA GLY A 112 -27.69 14.58 -5.38
C GLY A 112 -27.35 15.47 -4.20
N ASP A 113 -28.36 16.19 -3.73
CA ASP A 113 -28.26 17.18 -2.65
C ASP A 113 -28.81 16.68 -1.31
N ALA A 114 -29.02 15.36 -1.16
CA ALA A 114 -29.40 14.75 0.10
C ALA A 114 -28.46 15.14 1.26
N LYS A 115 -29.05 15.60 2.36
CA LYS A 115 -28.33 16.04 3.57
C LYS A 115 -27.79 14.86 4.37
N SER A 116 -28.47 13.73 4.34
CA SER A 116 -28.05 12.52 5.04
C SER A 116 -28.66 11.26 4.43
N LEU A 117 -27.89 10.18 4.40
CA LEU A 117 -28.35 8.82 4.08
C LEU A 117 -28.72 8.01 5.35
N ARG A 118 -28.63 8.60 6.54
CA ARG A 118 -28.86 7.90 7.80
C ARG A 118 -30.30 7.40 7.89
N GLY A 119 -30.47 6.15 8.32
CA GLY A 119 -31.78 5.53 8.50
C GLY A 119 -32.44 5.12 7.18
N GLY A 120 -31.81 5.42 6.04
CA GLY A 120 -32.30 5.04 4.73
C GLY A 120 -32.08 3.56 4.43
N THR A 121 -32.90 3.05 3.51
CA THR A 121 -32.78 1.70 2.95
C THR A 121 -32.52 1.80 1.46
N LEU A 122 -31.44 1.16 0.99
CA LEU A 122 -31.17 1.01 -0.43
C LEU A 122 -32.16 0.02 -1.04
N LEU A 123 -32.86 0.45 -2.09
CA LEU A 123 -33.68 -0.41 -2.93
C LEU A 123 -32.82 -1.32 -3.82
N LEU A 124 -33.37 -2.47 -4.20
CA LEU A 124 -32.69 -3.45 -5.04
C LEU A 124 -32.10 -2.81 -6.30
N SER A 125 -30.78 -2.82 -6.41
CA SER A 125 -30.02 -2.10 -7.43
C SER A 125 -28.90 -2.98 -8.00
N PRO A 126 -28.78 -3.09 -9.33
CA PRO A 126 -27.72 -3.90 -9.94
C PRO A 126 -26.35 -3.20 -9.87
N LEU A 127 -25.32 -3.98 -9.57
CA LEU A 127 -23.91 -3.57 -9.61
C LEU A 127 -23.24 -4.16 -10.84
N LYS A 128 -22.66 -3.28 -11.66
CA LYS A 128 -22.05 -3.62 -12.94
C LYS A 128 -20.53 -3.55 -12.90
N GLY A 129 -19.89 -4.42 -13.65
CA GLY A 129 -18.46 -4.34 -13.94
C GLY A 129 -18.15 -3.30 -15.01
N ALA A 130 -16.86 -3.12 -15.32
CA ALA A 130 -16.41 -2.23 -16.40
C ALA A 130 -16.87 -2.67 -17.80
N ASP A 131 -17.24 -3.94 -17.96
CA ASP A 131 -17.84 -4.53 -19.16
C ASP A 131 -19.36 -4.25 -19.29
N GLY A 132 -19.96 -3.57 -18.31
CA GLY A 132 -21.39 -3.26 -18.27
C GLY A 132 -22.29 -4.42 -17.85
N GLN A 133 -21.73 -5.60 -17.55
CA GLN A 133 -22.48 -6.77 -17.09
C GLN A 133 -22.78 -6.69 -15.60
N ILE A 134 -23.91 -7.27 -15.18
CA ILE A 134 -24.31 -7.31 -13.76
C ILE A 134 -23.58 -8.46 -13.06
N TYR A 135 -22.83 -8.13 -12.01
CA TYR A 135 -22.09 -9.10 -11.21
C TYR A 135 -22.69 -9.31 -9.81
N ALA A 136 -23.38 -8.31 -9.28
CA ALA A 136 -24.00 -8.39 -7.98
C ALA A 136 -25.28 -7.56 -7.92
N MET A 137 -26.17 -7.89 -6.98
CA MET A 137 -27.40 -7.16 -6.70
C MET A 137 -27.31 -6.60 -5.29
N ALA A 138 -27.44 -5.28 -5.15
CA ALA A 138 -27.31 -4.57 -3.88
C ALA A 138 -28.68 -4.18 -3.30
N GLN A 139 -28.89 -4.41 -2.01
CA GLN A 139 -30.06 -4.00 -1.25
C GLN A 139 -29.72 -3.98 0.24
N GLY A 140 -30.34 -3.08 1.01
CA GLY A 140 -30.31 -3.17 2.47
C GLY A 140 -30.19 -1.84 3.19
N ASN A 141 -30.06 -1.91 4.50
CA ASN A 141 -30.08 -0.73 5.38
C ASN A 141 -28.74 0.00 5.30
N VAL A 142 -28.80 1.32 5.15
CA VAL A 142 -27.60 2.17 5.05
C VAL A 142 -27.14 2.58 6.44
N VAL A 143 -25.91 2.22 6.78
CA VAL A 143 -25.26 2.58 8.03
C VAL A 143 -24.29 3.74 7.79
N VAL A 144 -24.48 4.85 8.50
CA VAL A 144 -23.65 6.06 8.38
C VAL A 144 -22.84 6.23 9.67
N GLY A 145 -21.51 6.27 9.57
CA GLY A 145 -20.59 6.37 10.72
C GLY A 145 -20.40 7.78 11.30
N GLY A 146 -21.26 8.74 10.96
CA GLY A 146 -21.16 10.13 11.40
C GLY A 146 -22.24 10.52 12.40
N ALA A 147 -21.95 11.53 13.21
CA ALA A 147 -22.87 12.18 14.15
C ALA A 147 -22.94 13.68 13.83
N GLY A 148 -24.11 14.16 13.39
CA GLY A 148 -24.40 15.58 13.27
C GLY A 148 -25.47 15.97 14.28
N ALA A 149 -25.21 17.02 15.06
CA ALA A 149 -26.19 17.67 15.92
C ALA A 149 -26.20 19.17 15.58
N SER A 150 -27.38 19.69 15.23
CA SER A 150 -27.63 21.12 15.13
C SER A 150 -28.50 21.54 16.30
N ALA A 151 -27.95 22.32 17.22
CA ALA A 151 -28.69 22.93 18.32
C ALA A 151 -28.25 24.41 18.46
N GLY A 152 -29.23 25.32 18.59
CA GLY A 152 -28.98 26.70 18.99
C GLY A 152 -28.07 27.55 18.08
N GLY A 153 -28.05 27.29 16.76
CA GLY A 153 -27.24 28.07 15.81
C GLY A 153 -25.79 27.61 15.67
N SER A 154 -25.37 26.55 16.38
CA SER A 154 -24.09 25.87 16.19
C SER A 154 -24.31 24.49 15.56
N SER A 155 -23.62 24.22 14.45
CA SER A 155 -23.55 22.90 13.82
C SER A 155 -22.20 22.26 14.13
N ALA A 156 -22.21 21.19 14.92
CA ALA A 156 -21.08 20.29 15.04
C ALA A 156 -21.36 19.06 14.17
N GLN A 157 -20.65 18.96 13.05
CA GLN A 157 -20.72 17.78 12.18
C GLN A 157 -19.44 16.96 12.36
N ILE A 158 -19.59 15.77 12.94
CA ILE A 158 -18.52 14.78 13.02
C ILE A 158 -18.77 13.76 11.90
N ASN A 159 -17.87 13.75 10.91
CA ASN A 159 -17.88 12.93 9.68
C ASN A 159 -18.89 13.33 8.59
N GLN A 160 -18.79 12.68 7.42
CA GLN A 160 -19.66 12.89 6.27
C GLN A 160 -20.98 12.10 6.43
N LEU A 161 -22.13 12.78 6.35
CA LEU A 161 -23.46 12.14 6.48
C LEU A 161 -24.07 11.67 5.15
N SER A 162 -23.47 12.07 4.02
CA SER A 162 -23.91 11.77 2.64
C SER A 162 -23.35 10.46 2.08
N VAL A 163 -22.56 9.73 2.87
CA VAL A 163 -21.97 8.44 2.51
C VAL A 163 -22.31 7.43 3.60
N GLY A 164 -22.73 6.24 3.20
CA GLY A 164 -23.02 5.13 4.10
C GLY A 164 -22.53 3.80 3.56
N ARG A 165 -22.36 2.84 4.46
CA ARG A 165 -21.99 1.46 4.13
C ARG A 165 -23.20 0.56 4.32
N ILE A 166 -23.31 -0.46 3.48
CA ILE A 166 -24.30 -1.52 3.57
C ILE A 166 -23.49 -2.82 3.72
N PRO A 167 -23.19 -3.24 4.96
CA PRO A 167 -22.41 -4.44 5.22
C PRO A 167 -23.16 -5.66 4.69
N SER A 168 -22.47 -6.53 3.95
CA SER A 168 -23.09 -7.70 3.29
C SER A 168 -24.33 -7.34 2.46
N GLY A 169 -24.37 -6.11 1.94
CA GLY A 169 -25.51 -5.50 1.27
C GLY A 169 -25.66 -5.85 -0.20
N ALA A 170 -24.78 -6.67 -0.78
CA ALA A 170 -24.97 -7.18 -2.12
C ALA A 170 -24.71 -8.67 -2.22
N THR A 171 -25.49 -9.36 -3.04
CA THR A 171 -25.30 -10.77 -3.39
C THR A 171 -24.66 -10.89 -4.76
N VAL A 172 -23.65 -11.74 -4.87
CA VAL A 172 -23.00 -12.03 -6.15
C VAL A 172 -23.93 -12.88 -7.02
N GLU A 173 -24.22 -12.41 -8.24
CA GLU A 173 -25.06 -13.09 -9.23
C GLU A 173 -24.23 -13.74 -10.34
N ARG A 174 -23.01 -13.24 -10.58
CA ARG A 174 -22.14 -13.73 -11.64
C ARG A 174 -20.72 -13.85 -11.15
N GLU A 175 -20.11 -14.99 -11.45
CA GLU A 175 -18.70 -15.25 -11.18
C GLU A 175 -17.82 -14.63 -12.28
N VAL A 176 -16.63 -14.16 -11.91
CA VAL A 176 -15.62 -13.75 -12.89
C VAL A 176 -14.79 -14.99 -13.25
N PRO A 177 -14.75 -15.41 -14.54
CA PRO A 177 -13.92 -16.53 -14.96
C PRO A 177 -12.46 -16.25 -14.58
N THR A 178 -11.91 -17.05 -13.67
CA THR A 178 -10.51 -16.90 -13.25
C THR A 178 -9.65 -17.93 -13.97
N ALA A 179 -8.63 -17.47 -14.70
CA ALA A 179 -7.79 -18.31 -15.56
C ALA A 179 -6.88 -19.30 -14.79
N LEU A 180 -6.89 -19.25 -13.45
CA LEU A 180 -6.08 -20.11 -12.59
C LEU A 180 -6.31 -21.61 -12.83
N GLY A 181 -7.47 -22.02 -13.35
CA GLY A 181 -7.82 -23.43 -13.56
C GLY A 181 -7.56 -23.98 -14.97
N SER A 182 -7.24 -23.15 -15.97
CA SER A 182 -7.48 -23.52 -17.38
C SER A 182 -6.23 -23.70 -18.24
N GLY A 183 -5.04 -23.38 -17.73
CA GLY A 183 -3.77 -23.44 -18.49
C GLY A 183 -2.72 -24.36 -17.87
N GLU A 184 -1.71 -24.78 -18.65
CA GLU A 184 -0.53 -25.52 -18.18
C GLU A 184 0.31 -24.71 -17.18
N PHE A 185 0.30 -23.38 -17.34
CA PHE A 185 1.10 -22.44 -16.55
C PHE A 185 0.22 -21.61 -15.62
N VAL A 186 0.76 -21.35 -14.43
CA VAL A 186 0.30 -20.32 -13.51
C VAL A 186 1.30 -19.19 -13.56
N ASN A 187 0.80 -17.98 -13.81
CA ASN A 187 1.61 -16.79 -13.86
C ASN A 187 1.72 -16.21 -12.45
N LEU A 188 2.94 -15.95 -12.00
CA LEU A 188 3.23 -15.19 -10.80
C LEU A 188 3.78 -13.83 -11.20
N GLU A 189 3.25 -12.78 -10.61
CA GLU A 189 3.71 -11.42 -10.81
C GLU A 189 4.36 -10.92 -9.53
N LEU A 190 5.61 -10.50 -9.60
CA LEU A 190 6.25 -9.77 -8.49
C LEU A 190 5.52 -8.45 -8.25
N ARG A 191 5.42 -8.08 -6.97
CA ARG A 191 4.86 -6.79 -6.54
C ARG A 191 5.74 -5.63 -6.98
N GLU A 192 7.06 -5.83 -6.92
CA GLU A 192 8.06 -4.89 -7.39
C GLU A 192 8.89 -5.56 -8.49
N SER A 193 9.09 -4.86 -9.60
CA SER A 193 9.86 -5.40 -10.73
C SER A 193 11.35 -5.38 -10.41
N ASP A 194 11.98 -6.55 -10.32
CA ASP A 194 13.41 -6.70 -10.10
C ASP A 194 13.93 -8.04 -10.66
N PHE A 195 14.93 -7.98 -11.54
CA PHE A 195 15.48 -9.15 -12.21
C PHE A 195 16.20 -10.11 -11.26
N THR A 196 16.85 -9.58 -10.21
CA THR A 196 17.58 -10.40 -9.24
C THR A 196 16.60 -11.21 -8.41
N THR A 197 15.54 -10.56 -7.90
CA THR A 197 14.45 -11.17 -7.14
C THR A 197 13.70 -12.18 -8.01
N ALA A 198 13.37 -11.84 -9.26
CA ALA A 198 12.73 -12.78 -10.19
C ALA A 198 13.55 -14.06 -10.38
N ASN A 199 14.86 -13.94 -10.61
CA ASN A 199 15.74 -15.09 -10.76
C ASN A 199 15.84 -15.92 -9.48
N ARG A 200 15.92 -15.27 -8.31
CA ARG A 200 15.96 -15.97 -7.00
C ARG A 200 14.64 -16.70 -6.70
N VAL A 201 13.50 -16.10 -7.05
CA VAL A 201 12.19 -16.78 -6.96
C VAL A 201 12.16 -18.02 -7.84
N VAL A 202 12.57 -17.91 -9.10
CA VAL A 202 12.63 -19.06 -10.03
C VAL A 202 13.51 -20.17 -9.47
N GLN A 203 14.68 -19.85 -8.93
CA GLN A 203 15.57 -20.84 -8.31
C GLN A 203 14.93 -21.50 -7.08
N ALA A 204 14.24 -20.74 -6.24
CA ALA A 204 13.57 -21.27 -5.05
C ALA A 204 12.41 -22.21 -5.41
N ILE A 205 11.63 -21.87 -6.44
CA ILE A 205 10.55 -22.73 -6.96
C ILE A 205 11.13 -24.01 -7.58
N ASN A 206 12.14 -23.88 -8.45
CA ASN A 206 12.78 -25.03 -9.09
C ASN A 206 13.48 -25.97 -8.09
N LYS A 207 14.05 -25.42 -7.00
CA LYS A 207 14.62 -26.21 -5.91
C LYS A 207 13.57 -27.03 -5.16
N SER A 208 12.35 -26.50 -5.03
CA SER A 208 11.28 -27.13 -4.25
C SER A 208 10.47 -28.16 -5.04
N PHE A 209 10.28 -27.92 -6.35
CA PHE A 209 9.39 -28.73 -7.19
C PHE A 209 10.08 -29.46 -8.35
N GLY A 210 11.37 -29.21 -8.58
CA GLY A 210 12.16 -29.81 -9.66
C GLY A 210 12.58 -28.79 -10.71
N GLN A 211 13.71 -29.07 -11.38
CA GLN A 211 14.26 -28.19 -12.40
C GLN A 211 13.31 -28.04 -13.59
N GLY A 212 13.15 -26.80 -14.07
CA GLY A 212 12.26 -26.48 -15.20
C GLY A 212 10.78 -26.31 -14.83
N THR A 213 10.44 -26.25 -13.55
CA THR A 213 9.08 -25.96 -13.08
C THR A 213 8.73 -24.48 -13.27
N ALA A 214 9.67 -23.57 -13.01
CA ALA A 214 9.49 -22.13 -13.16
C ALA A 214 10.51 -21.52 -14.12
N ARG A 215 10.09 -20.48 -14.83
CA ARG A 215 10.93 -19.61 -15.66
C ARG A 215 10.52 -18.15 -15.50
N ALA A 216 11.49 -17.25 -15.46
CA ALA A 216 11.21 -15.82 -15.51
C ALA A 216 11.01 -15.41 -16.97
N VAL A 217 9.90 -14.74 -17.27
CA VAL A 217 9.66 -14.12 -18.58
C VAL A 217 10.33 -12.75 -18.63
N ASP A 218 10.18 -11.97 -17.55
CA ASP A 218 10.82 -10.67 -17.36
C ASP A 218 11.09 -10.40 -15.86
N GLY A 219 11.44 -9.15 -15.50
CA GLY A 219 11.72 -8.74 -14.11
C GLY A 219 10.50 -8.73 -13.18
N ARG A 220 9.29 -8.99 -13.69
CA ARG A 220 8.03 -9.02 -12.92
C ARG A 220 7.27 -10.32 -13.10
N LEU A 221 7.17 -10.85 -14.32
CA LEU A 221 6.38 -12.03 -14.67
C LEU A 221 7.22 -13.32 -14.62
N ILE A 222 6.72 -14.29 -13.86
CA ILE A 222 7.31 -15.62 -13.70
C ILE A 222 6.24 -16.65 -14.07
N GLU A 223 6.54 -17.52 -15.02
CA GLU A 223 5.66 -18.62 -15.41
C GLU A 223 6.03 -19.89 -14.67
N VAL A 224 5.05 -20.52 -14.03
CA VAL A 224 5.23 -21.76 -13.25
C VAL A 224 4.33 -22.84 -13.84
N ARG A 225 4.91 -23.96 -14.27
CA ARG A 225 4.17 -25.14 -14.71
C ARG A 225 3.46 -25.77 -13.51
N ALA A 226 2.14 -25.91 -13.58
CA ALA A 226 1.33 -26.46 -12.51
C ALA A 226 0.52 -27.69 -12.99
N PRO A 227 0.15 -28.62 -12.09
CA PRO A 227 -0.71 -29.76 -12.45
C PRO A 227 -2.04 -29.32 -13.08
N PHE A 228 -2.58 -30.09 -14.03
CA PHE A 228 -3.90 -29.81 -14.64
C PHE A 228 -5.07 -30.15 -13.71
N ASP A 229 -4.89 -31.14 -12.83
CA ASP A 229 -5.90 -31.53 -11.86
C ASP A 229 -6.16 -30.39 -10.86
N PRO A 230 -7.42 -29.92 -10.68
CA PRO A 230 -7.73 -28.79 -9.81
C PRO A 230 -7.30 -28.98 -8.35
N ASP A 231 -7.47 -30.18 -7.80
CA ASP A 231 -7.15 -30.46 -6.39
C ASP A 231 -5.63 -30.45 -6.18
N GLN A 232 -4.88 -31.12 -7.07
CA GLN A 232 -3.42 -31.09 -7.05
C GLN A 232 -2.88 -29.68 -7.30
N ARG A 233 -3.54 -28.89 -8.16
CA ARG A 233 -3.15 -27.51 -8.43
C ARG A 233 -3.30 -26.63 -7.19
N VAL A 234 -4.42 -26.71 -6.47
CA VAL A 234 -4.61 -25.96 -5.22
C VAL A 234 -3.54 -26.35 -4.19
N GLN A 235 -3.25 -27.65 -4.04
CA GLN A 235 -2.17 -28.11 -3.14
C GLN A 235 -0.78 -27.63 -3.57
N PHE A 236 -0.50 -27.62 -4.87
CA PHE A 236 0.75 -27.11 -5.43
C PHE A 236 0.91 -25.62 -5.12
N LEU A 237 -0.12 -24.81 -5.37
CA LEU A 237 -0.12 -23.38 -5.07
C LEU A 237 0.06 -23.12 -3.56
N ALA A 238 -0.65 -23.85 -2.70
CA ALA A 238 -0.52 -23.71 -1.26
C ALA A 238 0.90 -24.02 -0.75
N LYS A 239 1.58 -25.02 -1.33
CA LYS A 239 2.99 -25.31 -1.01
C LYS A 239 3.91 -24.23 -1.55
N MET A 240 3.66 -23.75 -2.77
CA MET A 240 4.48 -22.75 -3.44
C MET A 240 4.44 -21.40 -2.72
N GLU A 241 3.27 -20.95 -2.27
CA GLU A 241 3.10 -19.68 -1.52
C GLU A 241 3.95 -19.59 -0.24
N ASN A 242 4.30 -20.74 0.35
CA ASN A 242 5.07 -20.82 1.58
C ASN A 242 6.58 -20.99 1.35
N ILE A 243 7.04 -21.02 0.10
CA ILE A 243 8.47 -21.05 -0.23
C ILE A 243 9.13 -19.78 0.30
N ALA A 244 10.22 -19.96 1.04
CA ALA A 244 11.06 -18.89 1.52
C ALA A 244 12.00 -18.42 0.39
N VAL A 245 11.99 -17.12 0.11
CA VAL A 245 12.84 -16.48 -0.88
C VAL A 245 13.57 -15.32 -0.21
N ASP A 246 14.86 -15.22 -0.52
CA ASP A 246 15.69 -14.07 -0.14
C ASP A 246 15.66 -13.05 -1.30
N PRO A 247 14.82 -12.00 -1.24
CA PRO A 247 14.72 -11.02 -2.32
C PRO A 247 16.04 -10.25 -2.47
N ALA A 248 16.18 -9.51 -3.58
CA ALA A 248 17.32 -8.63 -3.73
C ALA A 248 17.33 -7.54 -2.64
N ASP A 249 18.52 -7.06 -2.30
CA ASP A 249 18.66 -5.93 -1.39
C ASP A 249 17.97 -4.71 -2.01
N VAL A 250 16.97 -4.17 -1.31
CA VAL A 250 16.26 -2.96 -1.73
C VAL A 250 17.23 -1.79 -1.61
N SER A 251 17.21 -0.85 -2.55
CA SER A 251 17.96 0.40 -2.40
C SER A 251 17.44 1.16 -1.17
N PRO A 252 18.33 1.69 -0.29
CA PRO A 252 17.88 2.53 0.81
C PRO A 252 17.09 3.72 0.24
N THR A 253 15.94 4.04 0.83
CA THR A 253 15.08 5.16 0.40
C THR A 253 14.84 6.09 1.57
N VAL A 254 14.96 7.39 1.29
CA VAL A 254 14.77 8.50 2.24
C VAL A 254 13.58 9.31 1.75
N ILE A 255 12.52 9.34 2.55
CA ILE A 255 11.30 10.12 2.28
C ILE A 255 11.30 11.34 3.18
N ILE A 256 11.11 12.53 2.60
CA ILE A 256 11.08 13.79 3.34
C ILE A 256 9.79 14.53 3.06
N ASN A 257 9.08 14.94 4.10
CA ASN A 257 7.91 15.80 3.95
C ASN A 257 8.32 17.27 3.90
N ALA A 258 8.07 17.94 2.78
CA ALA A 258 8.53 19.32 2.53
C ALA A 258 7.90 20.35 3.47
N ARG A 259 6.71 20.06 4.02
CA ARG A 259 6.00 20.96 4.93
C ARG A 259 6.43 20.79 6.38
N THR A 260 6.57 19.55 6.84
CA THR A 260 6.82 19.24 8.26
C THR A 260 8.28 18.99 8.58
N GLY A 261 9.12 18.74 7.57
CA GLY A 261 10.51 18.33 7.77
C GLY A 261 10.67 16.90 8.31
N SER A 262 9.58 16.12 8.37
CA SER A 262 9.62 14.72 8.82
C SER A 262 10.40 13.86 7.82
N ILE A 263 11.31 13.03 8.32
CA ILE A 263 12.18 12.17 7.51
C ILE A 263 11.94 10.70 7.90
N VAL A 264 11.71 9.85 6.90
CA VAL A 264 11.51 8.40 7.06
C VAL A 264 12.52 7.67 6.19
N MET A 265 13.13 6.61 6.74
CA MET A 265 14.11 5.77 6.04
C MET A 265 13.71 4.30 6.18
N ASN A 266 13.78 3.53 5.09
CA ASN A 266 13.45 2.10 5.11
C ASN A 266 14.56 1.23 5.74
N GLN A 267 15.82 1.66 5.65
CA GLN A 267 16.97 0.98 6.23
C GLN A 267 18.14 1.95 6.48
N ALA A 268 19.23 1.47 7.06
CA ALA A 268 20.41 2.29 7.34
C ALA A 268 21.03 2.82 6.04
N VAL A 269 21.17 4.14 5.93
CA VAL A 269 21.76 4.80 4.76
C VAL A 269 23.20 5.20 5.07
N THR A 270 24.15 4.70 4.26
CA THR A 270 25.56 5.09 4.33
C THR A 270 25.87 6.25 3.40
N LEU A 271 26.74 7.15 3.84
CA LEU A 271 27.21 8.31 3.10
C LEU A 271 28.67 8.09 2.65
N ALA A 272 28.99 8.46 1.41
CA ALA A 272 30.36 8.56 0.97
C ALA A 272 30.96 9.92 1.38
N PRO A 273 32.30 10.08 1.37
CA PRO A 273 32.92 11.36 1.66
C PRO A 273 32.43 12.47 0.72
N CYS A 274 32.01 13.60 1.28
CA CYS A 274 31.58 14.77 0.52
C CYS A 274 31.59 16.03 1.39
N ALA A 275 31.70 17.20 0.76
CA ALA A 275 31.45 18.48 1.41
C ALA A 275 30.32 19.22 0.68
N VAL A 276 29.30 19.62 1.42
CA VAL A 276 28.14 20.35 0.90
C VAL A 276 27.98 21.64 1.70
N SER A 277 27.91 22.77 0.99
CA SER A 277 27.64 24.08 1.59
C SER A 277 26.29 24.59 1.10
N HIS A 278 25.39 24.93 2.01
CA HIS A 278 24.06 25.41 1.72
C HIS A 278 23.61 26.44 2.76
N GLY A 279 23.31 27.66 2.32
CA GLY A 279 22.99 28.78 3.21
C GLY A 279 24.16 29.11 4.13
N ASN A 280 23.92 29.08 5.45
CA ASN A 280 24.94 29.27 6.48
C ASN A 280 25.51 27.93 7.01
N LEU A 281 25.13 26.78 6.45
CA LEU A 281 25.54 25.45 6.91
C LEU A 281 26.55 24.85 5.93
N THR A 282 27.68 24.37 6.45
CA THR A 282 28.64 23.54 5.70
C THR A 282 28.74 22.17 6.35
N VAL A 283 28.39 21.12 5.62
CA VAL A 283 28.45 19.71 6.04
C VAL A 283 29.60 19.03 5.34
N THR A 284 30.58 18.54 6.08
CA THR A 284 31.71 17.75 5.56
C THR A 284 31.67 16.35 6.14
N VAL A 285 31.59 15.35 5.27
CA VAL A 285 31.72 13.93 5.59
C VAL A 285 33.09 13.49 5.08
N SER A 286 33.97 13.07 5.98
CA SER A 286 35.28 12.51 5.67
C SER A 286 35.35 11.05 6.12
N ASN A 287 36.13 10.24 5.42
CA ASN A 287 36.41 8.86 5.82
C ASN A 287 37.91 8.68 5.95
N THR A 288 38.38 8.44 7.17
CA THR A 288 39.77 8.18 7.49
C THR A 288 39.97 6.66 7.61
N PRO A 289 40.68 6.01 6.66
CA PRO A 289 40.95 4.58 6.76
C PRO A 289 41.93 4.35 7.92
N GLN A 290 41.49 3.65 8.95
CA GLN A 290 42.36 3.11 10.00
C GLN A 290 42.80 1.70 9.63
N VAL A 291 44.10 1.50 9.55
CA VAL A 291 44.69 0.18 9.34
C VAL A 291 44.91 -0.48 10.71
N SER A 292 44.17 -1.54 11.00
CA SER A 292 44.47 -2.39 12.15
C SER A 292 45.42 -3.48 11.69
N GLN A 293 46.71 -3.27 11.95
CA GLN A 293 47.75 -4.25 11.70
C GLN A 293 48.18 -4.91 13.02
N PRO A 294 47.90 -6.21 13.22
CA PRO A 294 48.38 -6.96 14.36
C PRO A 294 49.92 -7.03 14.41
N ASN A 295 50.49 -7.21 15.60
CA ASN A 295 51.95 -7.27 15.80
C ASN A 295 52.61 -8.29 14.86
N PRO A 296 53.85 -8.03 14.39
CA PRO A 296 54.61 -9.00 13.60
C PRO A 296 54.67 -10.36 14.34
N LEU A 297 54.46 -11.47 13.61
CA LEU A 297 54.37 -12.85 14.12
C LEU A 297 53.06 -13.26 14.82
N SER A 298 52.07 -12.38 14.97
CA SER A 298 50.79 -12.71 15.64
C SER A 298 49.81 -13.57 14.81
N GLY A 299 50.15 -13.91 13.56
CA GLY A 299 49.27 -14.65 12.64
C GLY A 299 48.00 -13.91 12.22
N GLY A 300 47.79 -12.67 12.69
CA GLY A 300 46.65 -11.84 12.34
C GLY A 300 46.79 -11.22 10.95
N LYS A 301 45.69 -11.17 10.20
CA LYS A 301 45.64 -10.47 8.91
C LYS A 301 45.39 -8.98 9.15
N THR A 302 46.14 -8.12 8.48
CA THR A 302 45.85 -6.67 8.45
C THR A 302 44.44 -6.46 7.89
N THR A 303 43.58 -5.78 8.64
CA THR A 303 42.24 -5.39 8.18
C THR A 303 42.15 -3.87 8.10
N VAL A 304 41.72 -3.36 6.95
CA VAL A 304 41.40 -1.93 6.78
C VAL A 304 40.01 -1.69 7.36
N THR A 305 39.92 -0.85 8.37
CA THR A 305 38.66 -0.38 8.97
C THR A 305 38.45 1.08 8.61
N ASN A 306 37.24 1.46 8.25
CA ASN A 306 36.92 2.83 7.83
C ASN A 306 36.27 3.58 9.00
N GLN A 307 36.91 4.64 9.49
CA GLN A 307 36.33 5.56 10.46
C GLN A 307 35.87 6.82 9.73
N ALA A 308 34.56 7.08 9.76
CA ALA A 308 33.99 8.29 9.18
C ALA A 308 33.78 9.36 10.26
N ASP A 309 34.16 10.59 9.91
CA ASP A 309 34.00 11.79 10.72
C ASP A 309 33.09 12.77 9.97
N ILE A 310 32.05 13.27 10.65
CA ILE A 310 31.11 14.25 10.09
C ILE A 310 31.34 15.57 10.82
N SER A 311 31.63 16.64 10.09
CA SER A 311 31.81 18.00 10.61
C SER A 311 30.75 18.93 10.04
N ILE A 312 30.07 19.68 10.90
CA ILE A 312 29.09 20.70 10.49
C ILE A 312 29.54 22.08 11.02
N ASN A 313 29.61 23.07 10.14
CA ASN A 313 30.07 24.43 10.43
C ASN A 313 28.99 25.46 10.12
N THR A 314 28.78 26.39 11.06
CA THR A 314 27.92 27.57 10.95
C THR A 314 28.71 28.80 11.43
N PRO A 315 28.68 29.95 10.72
CA PRO A 315 29.36 31.17 11.18
C PRO A 315 28.87 31.58 12.57
N GLY A 316 29.76 31.57 13.57
CA GLY A 316 29.45 31.95 14.96
C GLY A 316 29.01 30.81 15.90
N SER A 317 29.03 29.55 15.45
CA SER A 317 28.64 28.36 16.25
C SER A 317 29.78 27.35 16.43
N LYS A 318 29.67 26.47 17.44
CA LYS A 318 30.64 25.40 17.72
C LYS A 318 30.65 24.35 16.60
N LEU A 319 31.84 23.95 16.15
CA LEU A 319 32.04 22.80 15.26
C LEU A 319 31.57 21.52 15.98
N ILE A 320 30.61 20.81 15.38
CA ILE A 320 30.17 19.49 15.87
C ILE A 320 30.86 18.43 15.01
N SER A 321 31.78 17.68 15.60
CA SER A 321 32.39 16.50 15.00
C SER A 321 31.75 15.25 15.58
N LEU A 322 31.17 14.40 14.73
CA LEU A 322 30.58 13.12 15.15
C LEU A 322 31.55 11.97 14.85
N PRO A 323 32.12 11.31 15.87
CA PRO A 323 32.90 10.11 15.66
C PRO A 323 31.96 8.91 15.41
N ASN A 324 32.30 8.14 14.37
CA ASN A 324 31.76 6.85 13.95
C ASN A 324 30.67 6.89 12.86
N GLY A 325 30.97 6.22 11.75
CA GLY A 325 30.01 5.77 10.74
C GLY A 325 29.34 6.90 9.94
N ALA A 326 29.55 6.91 8.63
CA ALA A 326 28.92 7.86 7.72
C ALA A 326 27.44 7.50 7.56
N ASN A 327 26.61 7.76 8.57
CA ASN A 327 25.19 7.39 8.57
C ASN A 327 24.32 8.64 8.50
N LEU A 328 23.37 8.63 7.56
CA LEU A 328 22.47 9.76 7.32
C LEU A 328 21.69 10.17 8.57
N SER A 329 21.24 9.20 9.37
CA SER A 329 20.47 9.46 10.61
C SER A 329 21.19 10.43 11.56
N ARG A 330 22.52 10.33 11.65
CA ARG A 330 23.35 11.20 12.50
C ARG A 330 23.50 12.59 11.91
N VAL A 331 23.67 12.70 10.59
CA VAL A 331 23.72 13.99 9.89
C VAL A 331 22.41 14.74 10.07
N VAL A 332 21.28 14.05 9.86
CA VAL A 332 19.94 14.63 10.04
C VAL A 332 19.72 15.09 11.48
N ALA A 333 20.09 14.27 12.47
CA ALA A 333 19.97 14.64 13.87
C ALA A 333 20.81 15.88 14.23
N ALA A 334 22.03 15.97 13.71
CA ALA A 334 22.91 17.11 13.95
C ALA A 334 22.42 18.39 13.25
N LEU A 335 21.91 18.28 12.02
CA LEU A 335 21.30 19.41 11.30
C LEU A 335 20.03 19.91 12.00
N ASN A 336 19.17 19.00 12.48
CA ASN A 336 18.00 19.36 13.28
C ASN A 336 18.39 20.06 14.59
N ALA A 337 19.44 19.59 15.28
CA ALA A 337 19.95 20.21 16.51
C ALA A 337 20.52 21.61 16.28
N LEU A 338 20.99 21.90 15.07
CA LEU A 338 21.49 23.21 14.66
C LEU A 338 20.40 24.15 14.12
N GLY A 339 19.13 23.70 14.14
CA GLY A 339 17.99 24.51 13.71
C GLY A 339 17.83 24.62 12.19
N ALA A 340 18.35 23.65 11.42
CA ALA A 340 18.12 23.61 9.98
C ALA A 340 16.61 23.44 9.69
N ASN A 341 16.06 24.27 8.81
CA ASN A 341 14.66 24.15 8.41
C ASN A 341 14.49 23.02 7.38
N ALA A 342 13.25 22.59 7.16
CA ALA A 342 12.94 21.50 6.22
C ALA A 342 13.49 21.76 4.80
N GLN A 343 13.47 23.01 4.33
CA GLN A 343 14.01 23.41 3.03
C GLN A 343 15.54 23.28 2.97
N ASP A 344 16.24 23.59 4.06
CA ASP A 344 17.69 23.47 4.15
C ASP A 344 18.10 21.99 4.11
N LEU A 345 17.38 21.13 4.86
CA LEU A 345 17.59 19.68 4.86
C LEU A 345 17.39 19.07 3.48
N ILE A 346 16.29 19.42 2.80
CA ILE A 346 16.01 18.93 1.45
C ILE A 346 17.13 19.31 0.50
N SER A 347 17.56 20.57 0.53
CA SER A 347 18.59 21.08 -0.38
C SER A 347 19.95 20.44 -0.13
N ILE A 348 20.34 20.24 1.14
CA ILE A 348 21.57 19.55 1.52
C ILE A 348 21.53 18.08 1.05
N LEU A 349 20.42 17.37 1.29
CA LEU A 349 20.30 15.96 0.93
C LEU A 349 20.20 15.75 -0.58
N GLN A 350 19.54 16.65 -1.32
CA GLN A 350 19.56 16.67 -2.78
C GLN A 350 20.97 16.91 -3.31
N ALA A 351 21.72 17.85 -2.73
CA ALA A 351 23.11 18.10 -3.10
C ALA A 351 24.03 16.90 -2.79
N MET A 352 23.81 16.20 -1.68
CA MET A 352 24.53 14.96 -1.36
C MET A 352 24.18 13.83 -2.35
N LYS A 353 22.93 13.73 -2.81
CA LYS A 353 22.51 12.77 -3.86
C LYS A 353 23.11 13.10 -5.22
N SER A 354 23.09 14.37 -5.63
CA SER A 354 23.68 14.80 -6.92
C SER A 354 25.19 14.63 -6.96
N ALA A 355 25.87 14.83 -5.81
CA ALA A 355 27.29 14.52 -5.64
C ALA A 355 27.60 13.01 -5.59
N GLY A 356 26.59 12.13 -5.63
CA GLY A 356 26.75 10.68 -5.54
C GLY A 356 27.18 10.17 -4.16
N ALA A 357 27.16 11.05 -3.15
CA ALA A 357 27.57 10.76 -1.78
C ALA A 357 26.46 10.10 -0.97
N LEU A 358 25.19 10.43 -1.24
CA LEU A 358 24.03 9.75 -0.68
C LEU A 358 23.72 8.48 -1.49
N LYS A 359 24.03 7.30 -0.93
CA LYS A 359 23.70 5.98 -1.52
C LYS A 359 22.27 5.54 -1.14
N ALA A 360 21.31 6.39 -1.46
CA ALA A 360 19.90 6.14 -1.22
C ALA A 360 19.04 6.89 -2.24
N ASP A 361 17.86 6.40 -2.55
CA ASP A 361 16.86 7.15 -3.31
C ASP A 361 16.19 8.18 -2.41
N LEU A 362 15.98 9.38 -2.96
CA LEU A 362 15.44 10.52 -2.23
C LEU A 362 14.08 10.87 -2.81
N GLN A 363 13.03 10.77 -1.99
CA GLN A 363 11.65 11.12 -2.34
C GLN A 363 11.17 12.29 -1.48
N ILE A 364 10.44 13.22 -2.10
CA ILE A 364 9.94 14.43 -1.43
C ILE A 364 8.41 14.43 -1.58
N ILE A 365 7.71 14.59 -0.45
CA ILE A 365 6.24 14.54 -0.35
C ILE A 365 5.62 15.78 0.31
#